data_AF-A0A1V8SJ03-F1
#
_entry.id   AF-A0A1V8SJ03-F1
#
_cell.length_a   1.000
_cell.length_b   1.000
_cell.length_c   1.000
_cell.angle_alpha   90.00
_cell.angle_beta   90.00
_cell.angle_gamma   90.00
#
_symmetry.space_group_name_H-M   'P 1'
#
loop_
_entity.id
_entity.type
_entity.pdbx_description
1 polymer ?
#
loop_
_entity_poly.entity_id
_entity_poly.type
_entity_poly.pdbx_seq_one_letter_code
_entity_poly.pdbx_strand_id
1 'polypeptide(L)'
;MAHAVANGSSGTSVVDTNGLSPSIVSQRASTGSNGVLIKPKQKSRRKKADEDEDDPSKRRCVSTACIACRKRKSKCDGATPACAACQQVYNTDCIYDPNSDHRRKGVYKNDVDTLKTRDSTLHTLMQAILNYPEEDVPALIKQIRTCENLDDVADKVARRQQGQQD
;
A
#
# COMPACT_ATOMS: atom_id res chain seq x y z
N MET A 1 42.44 -44.56 -35.45
CA MET A 1 42.38 -43.20 -34.88
C MET A 1 42.73 -43.29 -33.41
N ALA A 2 43.63 -42.42 -32.97
CA ALA A 2 44.44 -42.52 -31.77
C ALA A 2 43.84 -41.78 -30.56
N HIS A 3 44.55 -41.93 -29.42
CA HIS A 3 44.47 -41.22 -28.13
C HIS A 3 43.38 -41.73 -27.16
N ALA A 4 43.65 -42.34 -25.99
CA ALA A 4 44.61 -42.19 -24.89
C ALA A 4 44.12 -41.30 -23.72
N VAL A 5 44.10 -41.92 -22.53
CA VAL A 5 44.46 -41.47 -21.16
C VAL A 5 43.67 -40.42 -20.35
N ALA A 6 43.22 -40.90 -19.18
CA ALA A 6 43.58 -40.49 -17.80
C ALA A 6 42.81 -39.40 -17.00
N ASN A 7 42.63 -39.80 -15.73
CA ASN A 7 42.13 -39.15 -14.50
C ASN A 7 42.88 -37.90 -14.01
N GLY A 8 42.28 -37.18 -13.05
CA GLY A 8 42.96 -36.42 -11.99
C GLY A 8 42.36 -35.02 -11.75
N SER A 9 41.66 -34.75 -10.64
CA SER A 9 42.16 -34.48 -9.27
C SER A 9 42.47 -32.99 -9.00
N SER A 10 41.69 -32.42 -8.08
CA SER A 10 42.13 -31.62 -6.91
C SER A 10 42.71 -30.20 -7.07
N GLY A 11 42.36 -29.35 -6.09
CA GLY A 11 43.17 -28.21 -5.62
C GLY A 11 42.46 -26.86 -5.72
N THR A 12 41.75 -26.40 -4.68
CA THR A 12 42.25 -25.52 -3.59
C THR A 12 43.09 -24.34 -4.05
N SER A 13 42.67 -23.11 -3.72
CA SER A 13 43.49 -22.18 -2.92
C SER A 13 42.71 -20.89 -2.62
N VAL A 14 42.61 -20.63 -1.31
CA VAL A 14 42.48 -19.30 -0.70
C VAL A 14 43.67 -18.42 -1.09
N VAL A 15 43.52 -17.10 -1.20
CA VAL A 15 44.46 -16.12 -0.62
C VAL A 15 43.87 -14.70 -0.58
N ASP A 16 44.35 -14.02 0.45
CA ASP A 16 44.04 -12.77 1.12
C ASP A 16 44.40 -11.44 0.42
N THR A 17 43.63 -10.41 0.81
CA THR A 17 43.99 -9.02 1.23
C THR A 17 44.83 -8.04 0.37
N ASN A 18 44.54 -6.76 0.69
CA ASN A 18 45.24 -5.48 0.38
C ASN A 18 44.72 -4.77 -0.87
N GLY A 19 44.34 -3.48 -0.87
CA GLY A 19 44.71 -2.38 0.02
C GLY A 19 45.51 -1.34 -0.77
N LEU A 20 45.10 -0.07 -0.68
CA LEU A 20 45.77 1.18 -1.11
C LEU A 20 45.40 1.81 -2.47
N SER A 21 44.93 3.06 -2.36
CA SER A 21 44.75 4.07 -3.41
C SER A 21 46.08 4.52 -4.04
N PRO A 22 46.01 5.26 -5.17
CA PRO A 22 46.55 6.61 -5.13
C PRO A 22 45.71 7.67 -5.84
N SER A 23 45.87 8.90 -5.33
CA SER A 23 45.39 10.17 -5.82
C SER A 23 45.84 10.47 -7.25
N ILE A 24 44.97 11.12 -8.03
CA ILE A 24 45.39 11.89 -9.22
C ILE A 24 44.74 13.27 -9.17
N VAL A 25 45.59 14.27 -9.04
CA VAL A 25 45.30 15.69 -9.20
C VAL A 25 45.26 16.00 -10.69
N SER A 26 44.21 16.65 -11.19
CA SER A 26 44.37 17.76 -12.14
C SER A 26 43.07 18.50 -12.50
N GLN A 27 43.11 19.78 -12.15
CA GLN A 27 42.75 20.93 -12.99
C GLN A 27 41.27 21.34 -13.07
N ARG A 28 41.04 22.48 -12.41
CA ARG A 28 39.91 23.40 -12.57
C ARG A 28 40.08 24.19 -13.87
N ALA A 29 39.02 24.30 -14.65
CA ALA A 29 38.80 25.41 -15.58
C ALA A 29 37.37 25.93 -15.35
N SER A 30 37.30 27.20 -14.95
CA SER A 30 36.08 27.93 -14.63
C SER A 30 35.58 28.66 -15.87
N THR A 31 34.42 28.29 -16.41
CA THR A 31 33.61 29.15 -17.27
C THR A 31 32.13 28.74 -17.20
N GLY A 32 31.24 29.72 -17.21
CA GLY A 32 29.84 29.51 -17.63
C GLY A 32 28.79 29.48 -16.54
N SER A 33 28.55 30.63 -15.92
CA SER A 33 27.30 30.94 -15.23
C SER A 33 26.09 30.84 -16.17
N ASN A 34 25.18 29.90 -15.90
CA ASN A 34 23.78 29.99 -16.32
C ASN A 34 22.89 29.72 -15.10
N GLY A 35 22.45 30.81 -14.48
CA GLY A 35 21.55 30.78 -13.33
C GLY A 35 20.16 30.31 -13.74
N VAL A 36 19.81 29.08 -13.34
CA VAL A 36 18.42 28.65 -13.31
C VAL A 36 17.77 29.28 -12.09
N LEU A 37 16.92 30.28 -12.32
CA LEU A 37 16.08 30.90 -11.31
C LEU A 37 15.04 29.87 -10.82
N ILE A 38 15.31 29.21 -9.70
CA ILE A 38 14.33 28.42 -8.97
C ILE A 38 13.41 29.40 -8.23
N LYS A 39 12.23 29.70 -8.80
CA LYS A 39 11.17 30.44 -8.12
C LYS A 39 10.56 29.57 -7.01
N PRO A 40 10.56 29.99 -5.73
CA PRO A 40 9.87 29.26 -4.68
C PRO A 40 8.35 29.36 -4.92
N LYS A 41 7.73 28.21 -5.20
CA LYS A 41 6.29 28.08 -5.41
C LYS A 41 5.60 28.20 -4.05
N GLN A 42 5.18 29.42 -3.71
CA GLN A 42 4.37 29.72 -2.53
C GLN A 42 3.12 28.82 -2.54
N LYS A 43 3.05 27.87 -1.60
CA LYS A 43 1.83 27.12 -1.29
C LYS A 43 0.86 28.09 -0.63
N SER A 44 -0.04 28.68 -1.42
CA SER A 44 -1.20 29.39 -0.91
C SER A 44 -2.12 28.38 -0.22
N ARG A 45 -1.97 28.26 1.11
CA ARG A 45 -3.01 27.71 1.97
C ARG A 45 -4.23 28.61 1.86
N ARG A 46 -5.12 28.37 0.89
CA ARG A 46 -6.48 28.90 0.94
C ARG A 46 -7.25 28.09 1.97
N LYS A 47 -7.24 28.57 3.20
CA LYS A 47 -8.23 28.22 4.22
C LYS A 47 -9.00 29.49 4.54
N LYS A 48 -10.06 29.72 3.75
CA LYS A 48 -11.24 30.43 4.22
C LYS A 48 -12.35 29.38 4.25
N ALA A 49 -12.81 29.07 5.44
CA ALA A 49 -14.17 28.60 5.63
C ALA A 49 -15.05 29.81 5.25
N ASP A 50 -15.81 29.68 4.17
CA ASP A 50 -16.78 30.67 3.76
C ASP A 50 -18.03 30.38 4.57
N GLU A 51 -18.41 31.34 5.41
CA GLU A 51 -19.77 31.47 5.91
C GLU A 51 -20.63 31.79 4.69
N ASP A 52 -21.59 30.91 4.37
CA ASP A 52 -22.46 30.99 3.19
C ASP A 52 -23.29 32.29 3.19
N GLU A 53 -22.82 33.30 2.47
CA GLU A 53 -23.68 34.32 1.86
C GLU A 53 -24.07 33.81 0.47
N ASP A 54 -25.36 33.61 0.25
CA ASP A 54 -25.95 33.12 -1.00
C ASP A 54 -25.72 34.09 -2.18
N ASP A 55 -24.56 33.99 -2.84
CA ASP A 55 -24.35 34.53 -4.18
C ASP A 55 -24.83 33.49 -5.22
N PRO A 56 -25.97 33.70 -5.91
CA PRO A 56 -26.55 32.73 -6.84
C PRO A 56 -25.72 32.53 -8.13
N SER A 57 -24.63 33.28 -8.32
CA SER A 57 -23.84 33.28 -9.56
C SER A 57 -22.60 32.39 -9.54
N LYS A 58 -22.16 31.88 -8.37
CA LYS A 58 -21.03 30.95 -8.31
C LYS A 58 -21.51 29.50 -8.34
N ARG A 59 -21.24 28.81 -9.46
CA ARG A 59 -21.48 27.37 -9.60
C ARG A 59 -20.69 26.60 -8.53
N ARG A 60 -21.38 26.10 -7.50
CA ARG A 60 -20.81 25.29 -6.43
C ARG A 60 -20.21 24.01 -7.05
N CYS A 61 -18.90 23.79 -6.88
CA CYS A 61 -18.25 22.57 -7.36
C CYS A 61 -18.59 21.43 -6.39
N VAL A 62 -19.34 20.44 -6.87
CA VAL A 62 -19.82 19.34 -6.03
C VAL A 62 -18.77 18.25 -5.98
N SER A 63 -18.40 17.82 -4.77
CA SER A 63 -17.40 16.77 -4.55
C SER A 63 -17.94 15.35 -4.81
N THR A 64 -19.25 15.18 -4.81
CA THR A 64 -19.97 13.89 -4.87
C THR A 64 -21.23 14.01 -5.73
N ALA A 65 -21.28 13.32 -6.88
CA ALA A 65 -22.49 13.24 -7.70
C ALA A 65 -23.50 12.22 -7.13
N CYS A 66 -24.79 12.36 -7.43
CA CYS A 66 -25.81 11.34 -7.09
C CYS A 66 -25.59 10.04 -7.89
N ILE A 67 -26.18 8.92 -7.43
CA ILE A 67 -26.01 7.60 -8.05
C ILE A 67 -26.44 7.59 -9.52
N ALA A 68 -27.58 8.22 -9.82
CA ALA A 68 -28.14 8.29 -11.15
C ALA A 68 -27.21 9.03 -12.13
N CYS A 69 -26.70 10.20 -11.74
CA CYS A 69 -25.73 10.95 -12.54
C CYS A 69 -24.39 10.22 -12.68
N ARG A 70 -23.92 9.52 -11.63
CA ARG A 70 -22.71 8.68 -11.72
C ARG A 70 -22.88 7.56 -12.75
N LYS A 71 -23.98 6.81 -12.68
CA LYS A 71 -24.28 5.69 -13.60
C LYS A 71 -24.34 6.16 -15.05
N ARG A 72 -24.90 7.35 -15.29
CA ARG A 72 -25.02 7.96 -16.63
C ARG A 72 -23.81 8.79 -17.06
N LYS A 73 -22.84 9.01 -16.17
CA LYS A 73 -21.68 9.91 -16.37
C LYS A 73 -22.09 11.34 -16.76
N SER A 74 -23.22 11.82 -16.24
CA SER A 74 -23.73 13.19 -16.48
C SER A 74 -23.22 14.17 -15.42
N LYS A 75 -23.26 15.48 -15.74
CA LYS A 75 -22.97 16.52 -14.75
C LYS A 75 -24.03 16.51 -13.64
N CYS A 76 -23.57 16.59 -12.39
CA CYS A 76 -24.41 16.67 -11.21
C CYS A 76 -24.14 17.99 -10.49
N ASP A 77 -25.20 18.74 -10.25
CA ASP A 77 -25.20 20.07 -9.62
C ASP A 77 -25.30 20.02 -8.09
N GLY A 78 -25.60 18.86 -7.49
CA GLY A 78 -25.48 18.67 -6.05
C GLY A 78 -26.68 19.14 -5.24
N ALA A 79 -27.72 19.67 -5.90
CA ALA A 79 -28.91 20.15 -5.20
C ALA A 79 -29.64 19.01 -4.47
N THR A 80 -30.17 19.34 -3.29
CA THR A 80 -30.98 18.47 -2.45
C THR A 80 -32.39 19.05 -2.35
N PRO A 81 -33.47 18.25 -2.48
CA PRO A 81 -33.52 16.79 -2.40
C PRO A 81 -33.19 16.05 -3.71
N ALA A 82 -33.21 16.71 -4.87
CA ALA A 82 -32.82 16.13 -6.15
C ALA A 82 -32.01 17.14 -6.98
N CYS A 83 -31.00 16.65 -7.71
CA CYS A 83 -30.19 17.48 -8.58
C CYS A 83 -30.98 17.90 -9.83
N ALA A 84 -30.68 19.07 -10.41
CA ALA A 84 -31.37 19.62 -11.56
C ALA A 84 -31.37 18.65 -12.76
N ALA A 85 -30.28 17.91 -12.97
CA ALA A 85 -30.24 16.89 -14.03
C ALA A 85 -31.28 15.78 -13.78
N CYS A 86 -31.38 15.27 -12.56
CA CYS A 86 -32.34 14.22 -12.22
C CYS A 86 -33.78 14.73 -12.20
N GLN A 87 -34.01 15.95 -11.75
CA GLN A 87 -35.35 16.53 -11.64
C GLN A 87 -35.90 17.01 -12.99
N GLN A 88 -35.11 17.78 -13.75
CA GLN A 88 -35.61 18.50 -14.92
C GLN A 88 -35.35 17.77 -16.23
N VAL A 89 -34.24 17.03 -16.34
CA VAL A 89 -33.83 16.40 -17.60
C VAL A 89 -34.30 14.95 -17.67
N TYR A 90 -34.00 14.16 -16.64
CA TYR A 90 -34.21 12.71 -16.68
C TYR A 90 -35.45 12.24 -15.91
N ASN A 91 -35.97 13.08 -15.02
CA ASN A 91 -37.09 12.78 -14.13
C ASN A 91 -36.96 11.39 -13.44
N THR A 92 -35.79 11.11 -12.86
CA THR A 92 -35.49 9.83 -12.20
C THR A 92 -35.07 10.02 -10.76
N ASP A 93 -35.24 8.99 -9.94
CA ASP A 93 -34.83 8.98 -8.53
C ASP A 93 -33.39 9.46 -8.33
N CYS A 94 -33.25 10.53 -7.56
CA CYS A 94 -31.99 11.17 -7.25
C CYS A 94 -31.54 10.78 -5.84
N ILE A 95 -30.75 9.72 -5.74
CA ILE A 95 -30.26 9.22 -4.46
C ILE A 95 -28.77 9.53 -4.33
N TYR A 96 -28.38 10.11 -3.19
CA TYR A 96 -26.99 10.27 -2.80
C TYR A 96 -26.64 9.16 -1.81
N ASP A 97 -25.86 8.17 -2.25
CA ASP A 97 -25.30 7.16 -1.35
C ASP A 97 -23.79 7.37 -1.19
N PRO A 98 -23.33 7.80 0.00
CA PRO A 98 -21.91 7.96 0.29
C PRO A 98 -21.14 6.63 0.32
N ASN A 99 -21.80 5.48 0.29
CA ASN A 99 -21.19 4.15 0.23
C ASN A 99 -21.06 3.62 -1.22
N SER A 100 -21.89 4.10 -2.15
CA SER A 100 -21.80 3.76 -3.58
C SER A 100 -20.52 4.28 -4.27
N ASP A 101 -19.81 5.22 -3.62
CA ASP A 101 -18.54 5.75 -4.12
C ASP A 101 -17.36 4.80 -3.86
N HIS A 102 -17.27 3.76 -4.67
CA HIS A 102 -16.18 2.78 -4.65
C HIS A 102 -14.81 3.40 -4.92
N ARG A 103 -14.73 4.62 -5.49
CA ARG A 103 -13.46 5.29 -5.80
C ARG A 103 -12.68 5.69 -4.54
N ARG A 104 -13.37 5.95 -3.43
CA ARG A 104 -12.72 6.37 -2.18
C ARG A 104 -12.80 5.31 -1.10
N LYS A 105 -13.91 4.60 -0.93
CA LYS A 105 -14.07 3.68 0.22
C LYS A 105 -13.61 2.25 -0.03
N GLY A 106 -13.68 1.75 -1.27
CA GLY A 106 -13.39 0.34 -1.57
C GLY A 106 -11.94 -0.03 -1.30
N VAL A 107 -10.99 0.81 -1.73
CA VAL A 107 -9.55 0.57 -1.54
C VAL A 107 -9.19 0.62 -0.06
N TYR A 108 -9.56 1.70 0.67
CA TYR A 108 -9.23 1.79 2.09
C TYR A 108 -9.89 0.70 2.92
N LYS A 109 -11.11 0.27 2.58
CA LYS A 109 -11.77 -0.80 3.31
C LYS A 109 -11.06 -2.14 3.07
N ASN A 110 -10.72 -2.47 1.83
CA ASN A 110 -9.95 -3.68 1.52
C ASN A 110 -8.57 -3.68 2.17
N ASP A 111 -7.88 -2.53 2.16
CA ASP A 111 -6.57 -2.39 2.82
C ASP A 111 -6.70 -2.56 4.33
N VAL A 112 -7.71 -1.94 4.95
CA VAL A 112 -7.99 -2.08 6.38
C VAL A 112 -8.34 -3.52 6.73
N ASP A 113 -9.16 -4.18 5.93
CA ASP A 113 -9.55 -5.57 6.16
C ASP A 113 -8.35 -6.51 5.99
N THR A 114 -7.51 -6.28 4.97
CA THR A 114 -6.25 -7.02 4.77
C THR A 114 -5.29 -6.82 5.94
N LEU A 115 -5.12 -5.59 6.41
CA LEU A 115 -4.28 -5.27 7.55
C LEU A 115 -4.79 -5.95 8.83
N LYS A 116 -6.10 -5.94 9.06
CA LYS A 116 -6.72 -6.61 10.21
C LYS A 116 -6.52 -8.12 10.17
N THR A 117 -6.69 -8.74 9.01
CA THR A 117 -6.45 -10.18 8.84
C THR A 117 -5.01 -10.51 9.19
N ARG A 118 -4.04 -9.78 8.62
CA ARG A 118 -2.61 -9.99 8.91
C ARG A 118 -2.28 -9.78 10.38
N ASP A 119 -2.84 -8.75 11.00
CA ASP A 119 -2.66 -8.47 12.42
C ASP A 119 -3.19 -9.61 13.29
N SER A 120 -4.38 -10.14 12.97
CA SER A 120 -4.97 -11.28 13.68
C SER A 120 -4.14 -12.56 13.54
N THR A 121 -3.57 -12.83 12.36
CA THR A 121 -2.67 -13.96 12.11
C THR A 121 -1.41 -13.85 12.97
N LEU A 122 -0.75 -12.68 12.95
CA LEU A 122 0.47 -12.46 13.74
C LEU A 122 0.19 -12.55 15.25
N HIS A 123 -0.92 -11.98 15.70
CA HIS A 123 -1.30 -12.04 17.11
C HIS A 123 -1.57 -13.49 17.57
N THR A 124 -2.22 -14.31 16.73
CA THR A 124 -2.44 -15.74 17.00
C THR A 124 -1.12 -16.49 17.13
N LEU A 125 -0.17 -16.25 16.24
CA LEU A 125 1.14 -16.88 16.28
C LEU A 125 1.96 -16.44 17.50
N MET A 126 1.91 -15.14 17.84
CA MET A 126 2.58 -14.62 19.03
C MET A 126 2.02 -15.27 20.30
N GLN A 127 0.69 -15.36 20.41
CA GLN A 127 0.04 -15.99 21.55
C GLN A 127 0.41 -17.48 21.65
N ALA A 128 0.54 -18.17 20.52
CA ALA A 128 0.98 -19.56 20.52
C ALA A 128 2.42 -19.71 21.03
N ILE A 129 3.35 -18.85 20.61
CA ILE A 129 4.73 -18.88 21.10
C ILE A 129 4.79 -18.64 22.61
N LEU A 130 3.94 -17.74 23.13
CA LEU A 130 3.93 -17.39 24.56
C LEU A 130 3.28 -18.43 25.47
N ASN A 131 2.32 -19.22 24.96
CA ASN A 131 1.51 -20.13 25.80
C ASN A 131 1.66 -21.60 25.44
N TYR A 132 2.37 -21.95 24.37
CA TYR A 132 2.68 -23.35 24.09
C TYR A 132 3.65 -23.90 25.14
N PRO A 133 3.56 -25.21 25.43
CA PRO A 133 4.53 -25.85 26.30
C PRO A 133 5.93 -25.80 25.65
N GLU A 134 6.96 -25.70 26.48
CA GLU A 134 8.33 -25.40 26.05
C GLU A 134 8.87 -26.45 25.05
N GLU A 135 8.44 -27.72 25.16
CA GLU A 135 8.79 -28.78 24.22
C GLU A 135 8.21 -28.61 22.81
N ASP A 136 7.05 -27.96 22.67
CA ASP A 136 6.35 -27.79 21.38
C ASP A 136 6.80 -26.52 20.65
N VAL A 137 7.35 -25.52 21.36
CA VAL A 137 7.77 -24.24 20.78
C VAL A 137 8.82 -24.40 19.66
N PRO A 138 9.89 -25.23 19.78
CA PRO A 138 10.86 -25.42 18.71
C PRO A 138 10.22 -25.95 17.42
N ALA A 139 9.23 -26.82 17.53
CA ALA A 139 8.50 -27.36 16.38
C ALA A 139 7.65 -26.28 15.70
N LEU A 140 6.95 -25.46 16.49
CA LEU A 140 6.18 -24.31 16.00
C LEU A 140 7.09 -23.29 15.28
N ILE A 141 8.22 -22.92 15.86
CA ILE A 141 9.18 -21.98 15.24
C ILE A 141 9.74 -22.56 13.94
N LYS A 142 10.02 -23.86 13.88
CA LYS A 142 10.46 -24.52 12.64
C LYS A 142 9.38 -24.45 11.55
N GLN A 143 8.11 -24.64 11.91
CA GLN A 143 6.99 -24.47 10.97
C GLN A 143 6.89 -23.02 10.48
N ILE A 144 6.97 -22.02 11.36
CA ILE A 144 6.96 -20.60 10.98
C ILE A 144 8.14 -20.24 10.05
N ARG A 145 9.33 -20.81 10.28
CA ARG A 145 10.51 -20.55 9.43
C ARG A 145 10.46 -21.21 8.05
N THR A 146 9.63 -22.23 7.87
CA THR A 146 9.57 -23.03 6.62
C THR A 146 8.27 -22.86 5.86
N CYS A 147 7.28 -22.16 6.42
CA CYS A 147 6.00 -21.93 5.76
C CYS A 147 6.09 -20.84 4.70
N GLU A 148 5.35 -21.03 3.61
CA GLU A 148 5.13 -20.02 2.57
C GLU A 148 3.95 -19.09 2.92
N ASN A 149 3.04 -19.55 3.78
CA ASN A 149 1.88 -18.80 4.25
C ASN A 149 1.71 -18.92 5.77
N LEU A 150 1.63 -17.77 6.45
CA LEU A 150 1.44 -17.68 7.90
C LEU A 150 0.00 -17.97 8.33
N ASP A 151 -0.99 -17.75 7.47
CA ASP A 151 -2.39 -18.01 7.76
C ASP A 151 -2.63 -19.52 7.99
N ASP A 152 -2.00 -20.39 7.18
CA ASP A 152 -2.09 -21.84 7.34
C ASP A 152 -1.49 -22.32 8.67
N VAL A 153 -0.44 -21.65 9.15
CA VAL A 153 0.18 -21.96 10.44
C VAL A 153 -0.71 -21.46 11.57
N ALA A 154 -1.27 -20.25 11.46
CA ALA A 154 -2.20 -19.70 12.43
C ALA A 154 -3.47 -20.56 12.55
N ASP A 155 -4.00 -21.09 11.45
CA ASP A 155 -5.15 -22.00 11.44
C ASP A 155 -4.84 -23.32 12.16
N LYS A 156 -3.65 -23.90 11.93
CA LYS A 156 -3.21 -25.12 12.64
C LYS A 156 -3.08 -24.88 14.14
N VAL A 157 -2.54 -23.73 14.52
CA VAL A 157 -2.41 -23.29 15.91
C VAL A 157 -3.79 -23.09 16.54
N ALA A 158 -4.71 -22.38 15.88
CA ALA A 158 -6.05 -22.13 16.37
C ALA A 158 -6.84 -23.43 16.59
N ARG A 159 -6.72 -24.40 15.66
CA ARG A 159 -7.36 -25.72 15.79
C ARG A 159 -6.80 -26.52 16.98
N ARG A 160 -5.48 -26.46 17.23
CA ARG A 160 -4.86 -27.15 18.36
C ARG A 160 -5.28 -26.55 19.71
N GLN A 161 -5.40 -25.23 19.78
CA GLN A 161 -5.88 -24.53 20.99
C GLN A 161 -7.34 -24.86 21.32
N GLN A 162 -8.20 -25.09 20.31
CA GLN A 162 -9.60 -25.49 20.52
C GLN A 162 -9.74 -26.93 21.01
N GLY A 163 -8.80 -27.83 20.67
CA GLY A 163 -8.81 -29.23 21.11
C GLY A 163 -8.15 -29.49 22.47
N GLN A 164 -7.56 -28.47 23.12
CA GLN A 164 -6.93 -28.58 24.44
C GLN A 164 -7.81 -28.01 25.58
N GLN A 165 -9.08 -27.66 25.30
CA GLN A 165 -10.01 -27.05 26.27
C GLN A 165 -11.01 -28.03 26.91
N ASP A 166 -10.86 -29.35 26.72
CA ASP A 166 -11.67 -30.39 27.37
C ASP A 166 -10.87 -31.21 28.39
#